data_AF-A0A946LFN0-F1
#
_entry.id   AF-A0A946LFN0-F1
#
_cell.length_a   1.000
_cell.length_b   1.000
_cell.length_c   1.000
_cell.angle_alpha   90.00
_cell.angle_beta   90.00
_cell.angle_gamma   90.00
#
_symmetry.space_group_name_H-M   'P 1'
#
loop_
_entity.id
_entity.type
_entity.pdbx_description
1 polymer ?
#
loop_
_entity_poly.entity_id
_entity_poly.type
_entity_poly.pdbx_seq_one_letter_code
_entity_poly.pdbx_strand_id
1 'polypeptide(L)'
;MNTPAVVNEEEFEVAVELLENEDGWTIGSDAILDPDGNIAILVSDDETTSEAGHGLVEWLALCGVVAAGVLTAFRIFAPAFITTFQTQVINALP
;
A
#
# COMPACT_ATOMS: atom_id res chain seq x y z
N MET A 1 -32.29 7.35 4.19
CA MET A 1 -30.84 7.07 4.21
C MET A 1 -30.21 8.12 3.32
N ASN A 2 -29.64 9.17 3.90
CA ASN A 2 -28.80 10.10 3.16
C ASN A 2 -27.39 9.54 3.23
N THR A 3 -26.89 9.06 2.10
CA THR A 3 -25.48 8.69 1.97
C THR A 3 -24.72 9.98 1.71
N PRO A 4 -23.68 10.31 2.50
CA PRO A 4 -22.89 11.52 2.29
C PRO A 4 -22.21 11.50 0.92
N ALA A 5 -22.09 12.66 0.30
CA ALA A 5 -21.29 12.83 -0.91
C ALA A 5 -19.80 12.85 -0.54
N VAL A 6 -18.99 12.08 -1.26
CA VAL A 6 -17.53 12.04 -1.07
C VAL A 6 -16.90 12.83 -2.21
N VAL A 7 -16.09 13.83 -1.88
CA VAL A 7 -15.49 14.78 -2.83
C VAL A 7 -13.99 14.92 -2.56
N ASN A 8 -13.25 15.45 -3.55
CA ASN A 8 -11.83 15.77 -3.39
C ASN A 8 -11.65 17.12 -2.66
N GLU A 9 -10.41 17.47 -2.32
CA GLU A 9 -10.08 18.69 -1.56
C GLU A 9 -10.50 19.98 -2.30
N GLU A 10 -10.27 20.05 -3.61
CA GLU A 10 -10.64 21.22 -4.43
C GLU A 10 -12.16 21.44 -4.49
N GLU A 11 -12.92 20.36 -4.70
CA GLU A 11 -14.39 20.39 -4.70
C GLU A 11 -14.95 20.67 -3.30
N PHE A 12 -14.24 20.24 -2.26
CA PHE A 12 -14.59 20.55 -0.88
C PHE A 12 -14.40 22.02 -0.56
N GLU A 13 -13.28 22.63 -0.93
CA GLU A 13 -13.04 24.07 -0.73
C GLU A 13 -14.12 24.92 -1.41
N VAL A 14 -14.51 24.57 -2.64
CA VAL A 14 -15.60 25.24 -3.36
C VAL A 14 -16.93 25.04 -2.64
N ALA A 15 -17.21 23.84 -2.14
CA ALA A 15 -18.43 23.56 -1.39
C ALA A 15 -18.48 24.32 -0.04
N VAL A 16 -17.33 24.47 0.62
CA VAL A 16 -17.17 25.28 1.83
C VAL A 16 -17.48 26.74 1.56
N GLU A 17 -16.91 27.34 0.50
CA GLU A 17 -17.16 28.75 0.15
C GLU A 17 -18.64 29.02 -0.18
N LEU A 18 -19.31 28.06 -0.83
CA LEU A 18 -20.73 28.15 -1.15
C LEU A 18 -21.62 28.05 0.10
N LEU A 19 -21.29 27.15 1.04
CA LEU A 19 -22.12 26.83 2.21
C LEU A 19 -21.79 27.70 3.44
N GLU A 20 -20.65 28.37 3.49
CA GLU A 20 -20.28 29.30 4.59
C GLU A 20 -21.29 30.45 4.73
N ASN A 21 -22.03 30.76 3.66
CA ASN A 21 -23.05 31.80 3.64
C ASN A 21 -24.47 31.28 3.98
N GLU A 22 -24.65 29.98 4.23
CA GLU A 22 -25.94 29.38 4.58
C GLU A 22 -26.09 29.13 6.08
N ASP A 23 -27.17 29.65 6.67
CA ASP A 23 -27.46 29.48 8.11
C ASP A 23 -27.75 28.01 8.46
N GLY A 24 -27.01 27.48 9.45
CA GLY A 24 -27.24 26.16 10.04
C GLY A 24 -26.26 25.07 9.60
N TRP A 25 -25.44 25.31 8.57
CA TRP A 25 -24.39 24.39 8.17
C TRP A 25 -23.16 24.53 9.06
N THR A 26 -22.57 23.40 9.45
CA THR A 26 -21.32 23.39 10.23
C THR A 26 -20.18 22.85 9.38
N ILE A 27 -19.18 23.70 9.13
CA ILE A 27 -18.01 23.35 8.32
C ILE A 27 -16.88 22.90 9.26
N GLY A 28 -16.51 21.62 9.17
CA GLY A 28 -15.30 21.07 9.78
C GLY A 28 -14.15 21.03 8.78
N SER A 29 -12.94 20.70 9.24
CA SER A 29 -11.76 20.59 8.37
C SER A 29 -11.89 19.48 7.32
N ASP A 30 -12.59 18.40 7.65
CA ASP A 30 -12.61 17.17 6.84
C ASP A 30 -14.04 16.79 6.40
N ALA A 31 -15.05 17.54 6.85
CA ALA A 31 -16.46 17.25 6.59
C ALA A 31 -17.36 18.49 6.75
N ILE A 32 -18.44 18.53 5.97
CA ILE A 32 -19.53 19.50 6.13
C ILE A 32 -20.75 18.79 6.71
N LEU A 33 -21.31 19.36 7.77
CA LEU A 33 -22.49 18.86 8.48
C LEU A 33 -23.72 19.68 8.08
N ASP A 34 -24.82 18.97 7.82
CA ASP A 34 -26.13 19.58 7.60
C ASP A 34 -26.70 20.18 8.90
N PRO A 35 -27.73 21.03 8.82
CA PRO A 35 -28.39 21.62 10.00
C PRO A 35 -29.00 20.61 10.97
N ASP A 36 -29.22 19.36 10.52
CA ASP A 36 -29.73 18.26 11.35
C ASP A 36 -28.59 17.49 12.05
N GLY A 37 -27.33 17.87 11.82
CA GLY A 37 -26.13 17.29 12.42
C GLY A 37 -25.63 16.01 11.74
N ASN A 38 -26.14 15.67 10.55
CA ASN A 38 -25.63 14.58 9.73
C ASN A 38 -24.52 15.07 8.80
N ILE A 39 -23.68 14.14 8.36
CA ILE A 39 -22.62 14.45 7.41
C ILE A 39 -23.22 14.56 6.01
N ALA A 40 -23.02 15.71 5.37
CA ALA A 40 -23.47 15.96 4.01
C ALA A 40 -22.36 15.72 2.99
N ILE A 41 -21.14 16.18 3.30
CA ILE A 41 -19.97 16.08 2.43
C ILE A 41 -18.76 15.62 3.25
N LEU A 42 -18.00 14.68 2.70
CA LEU A 42 -16.75 14.15 3.26
C LEU A 42 -15.60 14.39 2.28
N VAL A 43 -14.47 14.90 2.80
CA VAL A 43 -13.21 14.96 2.05
C VAL A 43 -12.60 13.57 2.04
N SER A 44 -12.29 13.06 0.85
CA SER A 44 -11.42 11.89 0.72
C SER A 44 -9.99 12.35 0.43
N ASP A 45 -9.08 12.08 1.36
CA ASP A 45 -7.61 12.27 1.21
C ASP A 45 -6.95 11.33 0.17
N ASP A 46 -7.72 10.80 -0.78
CA ASP A 46 -7.24 9.82 -1.77
C ASP A 46 -6.46 10.48 -2.93
N GLU A 47 -5.82 11.61 -2.63
CA GLU A 47 -4.91 12.39 -3.49
C GLU A 47 -3.43 12.09 -3.15
N THR A 48 -3.14 11.04 -2.38
CA THR A 48 -1.75 10.66 -2.08
C THR A 48 -1.25 9.56 -3.02
N THR A 49 -0.70 9.98 -4.16
CA THR A 49 0.35 9.26 -4.89
C THR A 49 0.09 7.77 -5.18
N SER A 50 -0.58 7.45 -6.29
CA SER A 50 -0.43 6.20 -7.07
C SER A 50 0.07 4.98 -6.26
N GLU A 51 -0.82 4.30 -5.54
CA GLU A 51 -0.55 2.99 -4.89
C GLU A 51 0.12 1.99 -5.85
N ALA A 52 -0.08 2.15 -7.15
CA ALA A 52 0.54 1.33 -8.19
C ALA A 52 2.08 1.41 -8.22
N GLY A 53 2.68 2.54 -7.80
CA GLY A 53 4.13 2.72 -7.76
C GLY A 53 4.78 2.15 -6.51
N HIS A 54 4.13 2.31 -5.36
CA HIS A 54 4.66 1.84 -4.06
C HIS A 54 4.65 0.31 -3.99
N GLY A 55 3.57 -0.33 -4.42
CA GLY A 55 3.45 -1.79 -4.40
C GLY A 55 4.47 -2.51 -5.29
N LEU A 56 4.86 -1.91 -6.42
CA LEU A 56 5.86 -2.50 -7.32
C LEU A 56 7.26 -2.48 -6.69
N VAL A 57 7.62 -1.39 -6.00
CA VAL A 57 8.91 -1.26 -5.31
C VAL A 57 9.02 -2.24 -4.14
N GLU A 58 7.97 -2.37 -3.33
CA GLU A 58 7.91 -3.35 -2.25
C GLU A 58 8.04 -4.78 -2.77
N TRP A 59 7.36 -5.09 -3.87
CA TRP A 59 7.40 -6.41 -4.49
C TRP A 59 8.80 -6.74 -5.05
N LEU A 60 9.46 -5.77 -5.69
CA LEU A 60 10.85 -5.89 -6.15
C LEU A 60 11.82 -6.09 -4.98
N ALA A 61 11.64 -5.35 -3.88
CA ALA A 61 12.47 -5.49 -2.69
C ALA A 61 12.31 -6.90 -2.08
N LEU A 62 11.08 -7.40 -1.97
CA LEU A 62 10.80 -8.74 -1.47
C LEU A 62 11.40 -9.84 -2.37
N CYS A 63 11.27 -9.70 -3.69
CA CYS A 63 11.92 -10.60 -4.65
C CYS A 63 13.45 -10.62 -4.47
N GLY A 64 14.06 -9.45 -4.25
CA GLY A 64 15.49 -9.33 -3.99
C GLY A 64 15.93 -10.07 -2.72
N VAL A 65 15.17 -9.93 -1.63
CA VAL A 65 15.44 -10.63 -0.36
C VAL A 65 15.33 -12.15 -0.54
N VAL A 66 14.29 -12.63 -1.23
CA VAL A 66 14.12 -14.07 -1.50
C VAL A 66 15.27 -14.61 -2.34
N ALA A 67 15.67 -13.90 -3.40
CA ALA A 67 16.79 -14.30 -4.26
C ALA A 67 18.11 -14.37 -3.47
N ALA A 68 18.39 -13.37 -2.62
CA ALA A 68 19.57 -13.36 -1.75
C ALA A 68 19.55 -14.53 -0.74
N GLY A 69 18.38 -14.84 -0.18
CA GLY A 69 18.18 -15.98 0.71
C GLY A 69 18.48 -17.32 0.04
N VAL A 70 17.93 -17.55 -1.16
CA VAL A 70 18.21 -18.76 -1.96
C VAL A 70 19.70 -18.87 -2.29
N LEU A 71 20.34 -17.78 -2.68
CA LEU A 71 21.77 -17.78 -3.03
C LEU A 71 22.65 -18.07 -1.80
N THR A 72 22.25 -17.55 -0.63
CA THR A 72 22.92 -17.83 0.65
C THR A 72 22.78 -19.30 1.04
N ALA A 73 21.57 -19.86 0.93
CA ALA A 73 21.34 -21.28 1.19
C ALA A 73 22.19 -22.14 0.24
N PHE A 74 22.21 -21.82 -1.05
CA PHE A 74 23.01 -22.55 -2.03
C PHE A 74 24.50 -22.50 -1.71
N ARG A 75 25.04 -21.36 -1.27
CA ARG A 75 26.44 -21.25 -0.83
C ARG A 75 26.80 -22.16 0.34
N ILE A 76 25.85 -22.43 1.24
CA ILE A 76 26.07 -23.30 2.40
C ILE A 76 25.91 -24.78 2.01
N PHE A 77 24.88 -25.13 1.25
CA PHE A 77 24.55 -26.52 0.94
C PHE A 77 25.32 -27.09 -0.25
N ALA A 78 25.69 -26.26 -1.24
CA ALA A 78 26.38 -26.74 -2.44
C ALA A 78 27.74 -27.40 -2.14
N PRO A 79 28.62 -26.85 -1.27
CA PRO A 79 29.88 -27.52 -0.93
C PRO A 79 29.65 -28.90 -0.30
N ALA A 80 28.72 -29.01 0.65
CA ALA A 80 28.40 -30.28 1.30
C ALA A 80 27.83 -31.32 0.31
N PHE A 81 26.98 -30.88 -0.62
CA PHE A 81 26.45 -31.72 -1.69
C PHE A 81 27.56 -32.20 -2.63
N ILE A 82 28.44 -31.29 -3.09
CA ILE A 82 29.55 -31.62 -3.99
C ILE A 82 30.49 -32.63 -3.33
N THR A 83 30.88 -32.40 -2.07
CA THR A 83 31.75 -33.33 -1.34
C THR A 83 31.13 -34.71 -1.23
N THR A 84 29.86 -34.78 -0.82
CA THR A 84 29.15 -36.07 -0.68
C THR A 84 29.01 -36.79 -2.02
N PHE A 85 28.65 -36.06 -3.08
CA PHE A 85 28.54 -36.59 -4.43
C PHE A 85 29.88 -37.12 -4.93
N GLN A 86 30.97 -36.36 -4.77
CA GLN A 86 32.31 -36.80 -5.14
C GLN A 86 32.74 -38.04 -4.36
N THR A 87 32.47 -38.11 -3.06
CA THR A 87 32.76 -39.32 -2.26
C THR A 87 31.99 -40.53 -2.77
N GLN A 88 30.70 -40.39 -3.11
CA GLN A 88 29.92 -41.50 -3.67
C GLN A 88 30.41 -41.92 -5.05
N VAL A 89 30.77 -40.97 -5.93
CA VAL A 89 31.30 -41.28 -7.27
C VAL A 89 32.67 -41.96 -7.18
N ILE A 90 33.57 -41.48 -6.32
CA ILE A 90 34.90 -42.09 -6.12
C ILE A 90 34.77 -43.50 -5.53
N ASN A 91 33.88 -43.70 -4.56
CA ASN A 91 33.65 -45.02 -3.95
C ASN A 91 32.89 -46.00 -4.87
N ALA A 92 32.26 -45.49 -5.94
CA ALA A 92 31.54 -46.29 -6.94
C ALA A 92 32.37 -46.57 -8.20
N LEU A 93 33.57 -46.01 -8.32
CA LEU A 93 34.52 -46.35 -9.38
C LEU A 93 35.17 -47.72 -9.06
N PRO A 94 35.19 -48.67 -10.01
CA PRO A 94 35.76 -50.01 -9.82
C PRO A 94 37.28 -50.00 -9.65
#